data_AF-A0A4R3V2I4-F1
#
_entry.id   AF-A0A4R3V2I4-F1
#
_cell.length_a   1.000
_cell.length_b   1.000
_cell.length_c   1.000
_cell.angle_alpha   90.00
_cell.angle_beta   90.00
_cell.angle_gamma   90.00
#
_symmetry.space_group_name_H-M   'P 1'
#
loop_
_entity.id
_entity.type
_entity.pdbx_description
1 polymer ?
#
loop_
_entity_poly.entity_id
_entity_poly.type
_entity_poly.pdbx_seq_one_letter_code
_entity_poly.pdbx_strand_id
1 'polypeptide(L)'
;MKAVWNGVTLAESDDTVVVEGNHYFPAESLNKQYTSFSNHVSRCPWKGEAKYLSLLINGEMNTDAVWYYPDPLPAAAEIKGRYAFWKGVKVTE
;
A
#
# COMPACT_ATOMS: atom_id res chain seq x y z
N MET A 1 -6.69 10.85 6.42
CA MET A 1 -6.10 10.41 5.12
C MET A 1 -6.89 9.28 4.52
N LYS A 2 -7.07 9.31 3.20
CA LYS A 2 -7.88 8.36 2.44
C LYS A 2 -7.22 8.00 1.11
N ALA A 3 -7.08 6.70 0.83
CA ALA A 3 -6.60 6.17 -0.44
C ALA A 3 -7.80 5.73 -1.29
N VAL A 4 -7.96 6.32 -2.48
CA VAL A 4 -9.13 6.13 -3.35
C VAL A 4 -8.71 5.77 -4.77
N TRP A 5 -9.35 4.75 -5.34
CA TRP A 5 -9.21 4.39 -6.75
C TRP A 5 -10.56 3.96 -7.32
N ASN A 6 -10.87 4.39 -8.54
CA ASN A 6 -12.16 4.15 -9.21
C ASN A 6 -13.40 4.44 -8.32
N GLY A 7 -13.35 5.53 -7.55
CA GLY A 7 -14.43 5.97 -6.67
C GLY A 7 -14.59 5.14 -5.38
N VAL A 8 -13.73 4.14 -5.15
CA VAL A 8 -13.77 3.25 -3.99
C VAL A 8 -12.64 3.57 -3.03
N THR A 9 -12.98 3.53 -1.73
CA THR A 9 -12.01 3.73 -0.65
C THR A 9 -11.26 2.44 -0.36
N LEU A 10 -9.96 2.45 -0.59
CA LEU A 10 -9.05 1.33 -0.38
C LEU A 10 -8.52 1.28 1.04
N ALA A 11 -8.21 2.43 1.61
CA ALA A 11 -7.81 2.57 3.00
C ALA A 11 -8.14 3.96 3.52
N GLU A 12 -8.47 4.07 4.80
CA GLU A 12 -8.77 5.32 5.47
C GLU A 12 -8.29 5.26 6.92
N SER A 13 -7.42 6.20 7.29
CA SER A 13 -6.86 6.28 8.64
C SER A 13 -6.23 7.64 8.89
N ASP A 14 -6.23 8.06 10.15
CA ASP A 14 -5.45 9.21 10.62
C ASP A 14 -4.06 8.79 11.12
N ASP A 15 -3.84 7.49 11.36
CA ASP A 15 -2.53 6.92 11.73
C ASP A 15 -1.75 6.51 10.48
N THR A 16 -1.28 7.47 9.69
CA THR A 16 -0.37 7.17 8.57
C THR A 16 1.06 7.59 8.87
N VAL A 17 2.02 6.80 8.40
CA VAL A 17 3.45 7.13 8.45
C VAL A 17 3.90 7.57 7.07
N VAL A 18 4.64 8.68 6.98
CA VAL A 18 5.09 9.21 5.69
C VAL A 18 6.57 8.92 5.49
N VAL A 19 6.90 8.18 4.43
CA VAL A 19 8.28 7.89 4.04
C VAL A 19 8.46 8.16 2.55
N GLU A 20 9.43 9.01 2.20
CA GLU A 20 9.70 9.45 0.82
C GLU A 20 8.44 9.97 0.11
N GLY A 21 7.59 10.73 0.83
CA GLY A 21 6.35 11.29 0.30
C GLY A 21 5.19 10.30 0.15
N ASN A 22 5.36 9.03 0.52
CA ASN A 22 4.30 8.03 0.48
C ASN A 22 3.68 7.84 1.85
N HIS A 23 2.35 7.81 1.90
CA HIS A 23 1.61 7.46 3.11
C HIS A 23 1.50 5.94 3.25
N TYR A 24 1.90 5.46 4.41
CA TYR A 24 1.83 4.06 4.83
C TYR A 24 0.70 3.89 5.84
N PHE A 25 -0.36 3.26 5.37
CA PHE A 25 -1.60 2.99 6.09
C PHE A 25 -1.48 1.70 6.93
N PRO A 26 -2.04 1.65 8.14
CA PRO A 26 -2.01 0.47 8.98
C PRO A 26 -2.83 -0.66 8.36
N ALA A 27 -2.44 -1.91 8.60
CA ALA A 27 -3.07 -3.09 8.01
C ALA A 27 -4.58 -3.18 8.21
N GLU A 28 -5.07 -2.66 9.35
CA GLU A 28 -6.50 -2.66 9.70
C GLU A 28 -7.33 -1.69 8.87
N SER A 29 -6.71 -0.61 8.35
CA SER A 29 -7.40 0.36 7.51
C SER A 29 -7.56 -0.12 6.07
N LEU A 30 -6.79 -1.12 5.64
CA LEU A 30 -6.83 -1.64 4.27
C LEU A 30 -8.08 -2.49 4.05
N ASN A 31 -8.89 -2.08 3.08
CA ASN A 31 -10.03 -2.86 2.63
C ASN A 31 -9.58 -4.01 1.71
N LYS A 32 -9.27 -5.15 2.33
CA LYS A 32 -8.73 -6.35 1.66
C LYS A 32 -9.65 -6.93 0.59
N GLN A 33 -10.96 -6.64 0.62
CA GLN A 33 -11.91 -7.15 -0.38
C GLN A 33 -11.62 -6.66 -1.80
N TYR A 34 -10.94 -5.53 -1.93
CA TYR A 34 -10.53 -4.96 -3.23
C TYR A 34 -9.11 -5.33 -3.62
N THR A 35 -8.41 -6.09 -2.78
CA THR A 35 -7.04 -6.52 -3.05
C THR A 35 -7.02 -7.92 -3.65
N SER A 36 -6.09 -8.13 -4.56
CA SER A 36 -5.82 -9.42 -5.18
C SER A 36 -4.33 -9.72 -5.06
N PHE A 37 -4.01 -11.01 -5.02
CA PHE A 37 -2.63 -11.48 -4.90
C PHE A 37 -1.78 -11.02 -6.09
N SER A 38 -0.50 -10.75 -5.82
CA SER A 38 0.53 -10.57 -6.85
C SER A 38 1.79 -11.34 -6.47
N ASN A 39 2.48 -11.88 -7.47
CA ASN A 39 3.80 -12.49 -7.34
C ASN A 39 4.94 -11.47 -7.43
N HIS A 40 4.63 -10.19 -7.65
CA HIS A 40 5.67 -9.18 -7.80
C HIS A 40 6.35 -8.88 -6.46
N VAL A 41 7.68 -8.79 -6.52
CA VAL A 41 8.54 -8.40 -5.40
C VAL A 41 9.64 -7.48 -5.92
N SER A 42 10.10 -6.59 -5.06
CA SER A 42 11.25 -5.72 -5.35
C SER A 42 12.12 -5.58 -4.11
N ARG A 43 13.37 -5.13 -4.28
CA ARG A 43 14.32 -4.97 -3.17
C ARG A 43 14.83 -3.54 -3.11
N CYS A 44 14.66 -2.91 -1.96
CA CYS A 44 15.23 -1.62 -1.62
C CYS A 44 16.44 -1.81 -0.69
N PRO A 45 17.60 -1.18 -0.95
CA PRO A 45 18.80 -1.35 -0.13
C PRO A 45 18.62 -1.05 1.36
N TRP A 46 17.73 -0.10 1.70
CA TRP A 46 17.56 0.38 3.06
C TRP A 46 16.20 0.07 3.68
N LYS A 47 15.18 -0.27 2.86
CA LYS A 47 13.86 -0.69 3.37
C LYS A 47 13.70 -2.21 3.43
N GLY A 48 14.42 -2.98 2.61
CA GLY A 48 14.27 -4.45 2.53
C GLY A 48 13.48 -4.91 1.30
N GLU A 49 12.85 -6.08 1.40
CA GLU A 49 12.01 -6.64 0.33
C GLU A 49 10.59 -6.08 0.39
N ALA A 50 10.14 -5.48 -0.72
CA ALA A 50 8.77 -5.06 -0.90
C ALA A 50 7.97 -6.18 -1.58
N LYS A 51 6.76 -6.40 -1.09
CA LYS A 51 5.75 -7.27 -1.73
C LYS A 51 4.60 -6.42 -2.22
N TYR A 52 3.92 -6.92 -3.24
CA TYR A 52 2.87 -6.17 -3.91
C TYR A 52 1.54 -6.91 -3.87
N LEU A 53 0.46 -6.13 -3.93
CA LEU A 53 -0.90 -6.60 -4.19
C LEU A 53 -1.46 -5.81 -5.37
N SER A 54 -2.32 -6.45 -6.14
CA SER A 54 -3.10 -5.81 -7.18
C SER A 54 -4.44 -5.34 -6.61
N LEU A 55 -5.08 -4.39 -7.27
CA LEU A 55 -6.45 -3.99 -6.96
C LEU A 55 -7.40 -4.55 -8.02
N LEU A 56 -8.59 -4.96 -7.60
CA LEU A 56 -9.67 -5.38 -8.49
C LEU A 56 -10.97 -4.69 -8.06
N ILE A 57 -11.44 -3.75 -8.87
CA ILE A 57 -12.63 -2.93 -8.56
C ILE A 57 -13.49 -2.84 -9.82
N ASN A 58 -14.76 -3.23 -9.71
CA ASN A 58 -15.74 -3.14 -10.80
C ASN A 58 -15.27 -3.79 -12.12
N GLY A 59 -14.48 -4.86 -12.04
CA GLY A 59 -13.92 -5.56 -13.21
C GLY A 59 -12.63 -4.96 -13.76
N GLU A 60 -12.18 -3.82 -13.23
CA GLU A 60 -10.89 -3.22 -13.58
C GLU A 60 -9.79 -3.68 -12.62
N MET A 61 -8.65 -4.09 -13.21
CA MET A 61 -7.47 -4.53 -12.47
C MET A 61 -6.37 -3.45 -12.50
N ASN A 62 -5.86 -3.08 -11.33
CA ASN A 62 -4.67 -2.25 -11.19
C ASN A 62 -3.53 -3.09 -10.62
N THR A 63 -2.69 -3.61 -11.51
CA THR A 63 -1.65 -4.60 -11.17
C THR A 63 -0.58 -3.97 -10.28
N ASP A 64 -0.22 -4.67 -9.20
CA ASP A 64 0.81 -4.26 -8.23
C ASP A 64 0.59 -2.87 -7.63
N ALA A 65 -0.65 -2.38 -7.55
CA ALA A 65 -0.97 -1.01 -7.14
C ALA A 65 -0.79 -0.72 -5.64
N VAL A 66 -0.61 -1.76 -4.83
CA VAL A 66 -0.34 -1.66 -3.40
C VAL A 66 1.00 -2.32 -3.13
N TRP A 67 1.86 -1.70 -2.32
CA TRP A 67 3.08 -2.35 -1.82
C TRP A 67 3.20 -2.23 -0.31
N TYR A 68 3.95 -3.17 0.26
CA TYR A 68 4.23 -3.22 1.68
C TYR A 68 5.55 -3.95 1.93
N TYR A 69 6.12 -3.74 3.11
CA TYR A 69 7.34 -4.40 3.55
C TYR A 69 6.98 -5.35 4.71
N PRO A 70 6.92 -6.68 4.48
CA PRO A 70 6.57 -7.63 5.54
C PRO A 70 7.65 -7.71 6.63
N ASP A 71 8.92 -7.57 6.23
CA ASP A 71 10.05 -7.53 7.13
C ASP A 71 11.02 -6.42 6.71
N PRO A 72 10.71 -5.15 7.04
CA PRO A 72 11.57 -4.04 6.69
C PRO A 72 12.86 -4.07 7.51
N LEU A 73 13.92 -3.52 6.94
CA LEU A 73 15.18 -3.31 7.65
C LEU A 73 15.00 -2.28 8.80
N PRO A 74 15.90 -2.27 9.82
CA PRO A 74 15.73 -1.42 11.00
C PRO A 74 15.53 0.07 10.71
N ALA A 75 16.15 0.58 9.65
CA ALA A 75 16.01 1.98 9.20
C ALA A 75 14.59 2.32 8.71
N ALA A 76 13.76 1.32 8.42
CA ALA A 76 12.39 1.46 7.95
C ALA A 76 11.40 0.67 8.85
N ALA A 77 11.75 0.42 10.11
CA ALA A 77 10.92 -0.38 11.01
C ALA A 77 9.51 0.19 11.23
N GLU A 78 9.35 1.51 11.13
CA GLU A 78 8.09 2.23 11.29
C GLU A 78 7.03 1.90 10.23
N ILE A 79 7.43 1.40 9.04
CA ILE A 79 6.51 0.99 7.98
C ILE A 79 6.19 -0.51 8.00
N LYS A 80 6.63 -1.25 9.03
CA LYS A 80 6.34 -2.67 9.17
C LYS A 80 4.84 -2.92 9.28
N GLY A 81 4.33 -3.81 8.43
CA GLY A 81 2.90 -4.15 8.40
C GLY A 81 2.01 -3.02 7.88
N ARG A 82 2.57 -2.00 7.23
CA ARG A 82 1.81 -0.89 6.63
C ARG A 82 1.85 -0.96 5.11
N TYR A 83 0.82 -0.39 4.48
CA TYR A 83 0.57 -0.48 3.04
C TYR A 83 0.57 0.91 2.40
N ALA A 84 1.19 1.03 1.23
CA ALA A 84 1.22 2.25 0.44
C ALA A 84 0.71 1.98 -0.99
N PHE A 85 0.34 3.06 -1.69
CA PHE A 85 -0.41 3.00 -2.95
C PHE A 85 0.16 3.91 -4.03
N TRP A 86 0.04 3.50 -5.30
CA TRP A 86 0.50 4.25 -6.49
C TRP A 86 -0.37 3.92 -7.71
N LYS A 87 0.12 4.19 -8.92
CA LYS A 87 -0.56 3.85 -10.20
C LYS A 87 -1.98 4.41 -10.29
N GLY A 88 -2.12 5.70 -9.97
CA GLY A 88 -3.40 6.42 -10.08
C GLY A 88 -4.30 6.31 -8.85
N VAL A 89 -3.92 5.57 -7.81
CA VAL A 89 -4.56 5.70 -6.49
C VAL A 89 -4.30 7.11 -5.96
N LYS A 90 -5.37 7.83 -5.61
CA LYS A 90 -5.30 9.16 -5.03
C LYS A 90 -5.26 9.04 -3.52
N VAL A 91 -4.28 9.68 -2.90
CA VAL A 91 -4.16 9.78 -1.45
C VAL A 91 -4.42 11.23 -1.07
N THR A 92 -5.50 11.49 -0.35
CA THR A 92 -5.91 12.83 0.09
C THR A 92 -6.22 12.82 1.58
N GLU A 93 -6.31 14.01 2.18
CA GLU A 93 -6.78 14.15 3.57
C GLU A 93 -8.16 13.55 3.77
#